data_AF-A0A924XL54-F1
#
_entry.id   AF-A0A924XL54-F1
#
_cell.length_a   1.000
_cell.length_b   1.000
_cell.length_c   1.000
_cell.angle_alpha   90.00
_cell.angle_beta   90.00
_cell.angle_gamma   90.00
#
_symmetry.space_group_name_H-M   'P 1'
#
loop_
_entity.id
_entity.type
_entity.pdbx_description
1 polymer ?
#
loop_
_entity_poly.entity_id
_entity_poly.type
_entity_poly.pdbx_seq_one_letter_code
_entity_poly.pdbx_strand_id
1 'polypeptide(L)'
;MNVTELNSNEIRDLDLQNAKLAYTIINGLLDHNQKVSDLIALLAQVIDEDTQEALTATPTWQSYLDSRRGLDNTRLQIEKFTEELKKLENMS
;
A
#
# COMPACT_ATOMS: atom_id res chain seq x y z
N MET A 1 -17.17 16.56 30.77
CA MET A 1 -17.05 17.01 29.37
C MET A 1 -18.01 16.13 28.57
N ASN A 2 -19.16 16.67 28.16
CA ASN A 2 -20.17 15.90 27.43
C ASN A 2 -19.68 15.68 26.00
N VAL A 3 -19.73 14.43 25.53
CA VAL A 3 -19.21 13.98 24.23
C VAL A 3 -20.10 14.44 23.06
N THR A 4 -21.08 15.32 23.30
CA THR A 4 -22.19 15.60 22.37
C THR A 4 -22.06 16.91 21.58
N GLU A 5 -20.97 17.68 21.75
CA GLU A 5 -20.79 18.96 21.04
C GLU A 5 -19.41 19.09 20.37
N LEU A 6 -18.87 18.02 19.80
CA LEU A 6 -17.84 18.19 18.78
C LEU A 6 -18.50 18.81 17.55
N ASN A 7 -18.05 20.01 17.17
CA ASN A 7 -18.57 20.69 15.99
C ASN A 7 -18.33 19.80 14.76
N SER A 8 -19.29 19.73 13.84
CA SER A 8 -19.20 18.89 12.62
C SER A 8 -17.95 19.17 11.78
N ASN A 9 -17.41 20.37 11.86
CA ASN A 9 -16.14 20.75 11.21
C ASN A 9 -14.92 20.17 11.92
N GLU A 10 -14.88 20.14 13.26
CA GLU A 10 -13.78 19.51 14.02
C GLU A 10 -13.73 18.00 13.79
N ILE A 11 -14.90 17.36 13.66
CA ILE A 11 -15.01 15.94 13.30
C ILE A 11 -14.48 15.71 11.87
N ARG A 12 -14.85 16.55 10.91
CA ARG A 12 -14.33 16.48 9.53
C ARG A 12 -12.82 16.72 9.44
N ASP A 13 -12.28 17.64 10.23
CA ASP A 13 -10.85 17.93 10.25
C ASP A 13 -10.05 16.77 10.86
N LEU A 14 -10.56 16.15 11.93
CA LEU A 14 -10.01 14.92 12.51
C LEU A 14 -10.04 13.77 11.49
N ASP A 15 -11.13 13.63 10.73
CA ASP A 15 -11.25 12.62 9.68
C ASP A 15 -10.24 12.85 8.54
N LEU A 16 -10.03 14.11 8.13
CA LEU A 16 -9.05 14.46 7.09
C LEU A 16 -7.61 14.20 7.56
N GLN A 17 -7.26 14.56 8.80
CA GLN A 17 -5.93 14.31 9.36
C GLN A 17 -5.65 12.80 9.48
N ASN A 18 -6.62 12.03 9.97
CA ASN A 18 -6.50 10.57 10.06
C ASN A 18 -6.36 9.92 8.68
N ALA A 19 -7.10 10.42 7.69
CA ALA A 19 -6.99 9.94 6.32
C ALA A 19 -5.62 10.24 5.67
N LYS A 20 -5.05 11.43 5.92
CA LYS A 20 -3.68 11.78 5.48
C LYS A 20 -2.62 10.91 6.15
N LEU A 21 -2.79 10.61 7.44
CA LEU A 21 -1.90 9.70 8.16
C LEU A 21 -1.98 8.28 7.59
N ALA A 22 -3.20 7.76 7.40
CA ALA A 22 -3.43 6.44 6.79
C ALA A 22 -2.79 6.34 5.40
N TYR A 23 -2.97 7.36 4.55
CA TYR A 23 -2.31 7.43 3.24
C TYR A 23 -0.78 7.32 3.37
N THR A 24 -0.18 8.11 4.25
CA THR A 24 1.28 8.13 4.43
C THR A 24 1.82 6.77 4.87
N ILE A 25 1.15 6.13 5.84
CA ILE A 25 1.51 4.80 6.33
C ILE A 25 1.42 3.77 5.20
N ILE A 26 0.29 3.72 4.50
CA ILE A 26 0.07 2.73 3.44
C ILE A 26 1.05 2.94 2.29
N ASN A 27 1.28 4.19 1.88
CA ASN A 27 2.23 4.49 0.82
C ASN A 27 3.66 4.08 1.19
N GLY A 28 4.08 4.30 2.44
CA GLY A 28 5.37 3.82 2.94
C GLY A 28 5.50 2.29 2.92
N LEU A 29 4.43 1.57 3.28
CA LEU A 29 4.39 0.10 3.20
C LEU A 29 4.47 -0.40 1.76
N LEU A 30 3.77 0.25 0.82
CA LEU A 30 3.83 -0.08 -0.60
C LEU A 30 5.22 0.16 -1.18
N ASP A 31 5.87 1.27 -0.83
CA ASP A 31 7.24 1.57 -1.28
C ASP A 31 8.24 0.53 -0.74
N HIS A 32 8.13 0.17 0.54
CA HIS A 32 8.96 -0.89 1.12
C HIS A 32 8.80 -2.23 0.38
N ASN A 33 7.56 -2.62 0.07
CA ASN A 33 7.29 -3.86 -0.70
C ASN A 33 7.88 -3.81 -2.12
N GLN A 34 7.88 -2.63 -2.76
CA GLN A 34 8.54 -2.46 -4.06
C GLN A 34 10.06 -2.72 -3.93
N LYS A 35 10.70 -2.17 -2.89
CA LYS A 35 12.15 -2.40 -2.65
C LYS A 35 12.48 -3.87 -2.37
N VAL A 36 11.61 -4.59 -1.66
CA VAL A 36 11.77 -6.04 -1.47
C VAL A 36 11.65 -6.78 -2.81
N SER A 37 10.71 -6.40 -3.66
CA SER A 37 10.56 -7.00 -5.01
C SER A 37 11.80 -6.76 -5.88
N ASP A 38 12.37 -5.54 -5.83
CA ASP A 38 13.61 -5.20 -6.54
C ASP A 38 14.79 -6.04 -6.03
N LEU A 39 14.87 -6.26 -4.70
CA LEU A 39 15.91 -7.10 -4.09
C LEU A 39 15.77 -8.57 -4.52
N ILE A 40 14.55 -9.12 -4.59
CA ILE A 40 14.31 -10.47 -5.09
C ILE A 40 14.78 -10.59 -6.55
N ALA A 41 14.50 -9.59 -7.38
CA ALA A 41 14.95 -9.59 -8.77
C ALA A 41 16.49 -9.55 -8.88
N LEU A 42 17.17 -8.81 -8.00
CA LEU A 42 18.62 -8.79 -7.93
C LEU A 42 19.19 -10.14 -7.47
N LEU A 43 18.57 -10.76 -6.46
CA LEU A 43 18.96 -12.09 -5.98
C LEU A 43 18.79 -13.16 -7.06
N ALA A 44 17.73 -13.07 -7.88
CA ALA A 44 17.54 -14.00 -8.99
C ALA A 44 18.75 -13.99 -9.94
N GLN A 45 19.32 -12.82 -10.25
CA GLN A 45 20.45 -12.70 -11.19
C GLN A 45 21.71 -13.49 -10.78
N VAL A 46 21.86 -13.82 -9.50
CA VAL A 46 23.04 -14.53 -8.97
C VAL A 46 22.80 -16.01 -8.67
N ILE A 47 21.55 -16.47 -8.80
CA ILE A 47 21.17 -17.88 -8.62
C ILE A 47 21.28 -18.59 -9.97
N ASP A 48 21.81 -19.81 -9.97
CA ASP A 48 21.86 -20.66 -11.17
C ASP A 48 20.48 -21.06 -11.69
N GLU A 49 20.40 -21.39 -12.97
CA GLU A 49 19.15 -21.67 -13.68
C GLU A 49 18.36 -22.84 -13.05
N ASP A 50 19.03 -23.95 -12.71
CA ASP A 50 18.39 -25.12 -12.10
C ASP A 50 17.74 -24.77 -10.75
N THR A 51 18.42 -23.98 -9.93
CA THR A 51 17.90 -23.51 -8.64
C THR A 51 16.75 -22.51 -8.83
N GLN A 52 16.81 -21.63 -9.83
CA GLN A 52 15.70 -20.74 -10.17
C GLN A 52 14.45 -21.53 -10.60
N GLU A 53 14.59 -22.54 -11.45
CA GLU A 53 13.49 -23.40 -11.88
C GLU A 53 12.86 -24.12 -10.67
N ALA A 54 13.68 -24.71 -9.80
CA ALA A 54 13.21 -25.37 -8.60
C ALA A 54 12.44 -24.43 -7.67
N LEU A 55 12.93 -23.20 -7.47
CA LEU A 55 12.28 -22.18 -6.63
C LEU A 55 10.95 -21.71 -7.22
N THR A 56 10.91 -21.45 -8.53
CA THR A 56 9.71 -20.94 -9.21
C THR A 56 8.60 -21.98 -9.35
N ALA A 57 8.93 -23.28 -9.26
CA ALA A 57 7.96 -24.37 -9.22
C ALA A 57 7.27 -24.56 -7.85
N THR A 58 7.72 -23.85 -6.80
CA THR A 58 7.16 -24.04 -5.45
C THR A 58 5.79 -23.35 -5.27
N PRO A 59 4.92 -23.89 -4.40
CA PRO A 59 3.68 -23.21 -4.00
C PRO A 59 3.93 -21.85 -3.33
N THR A 60 5.09 -21.69 -2.68
CA THR A 60 5.51 -20.43 -2.07
C THR A 60 5.74 -19.34 -3.12
N TRP A 61 6.34 -19.68 -4.26
CA TRP A 61 6.51 -18.74 -5.36
C TRP A 61 5.18 -18.28 -5.94
N GLN A 62 4.25 -19.21 -6.16
CA GLN A 62 2.89 -18.87 -6.60
C GLN A 62 2.19 -17.94 -5.60
N SER A 63 2.30 -18.23 -4.30
CA SER A 63 1.74 -17.38 -3.23
C SER A 63 2.34 -15.97 -3.23
N TYR A 64 3.64 -15.84 -3.49
CA TYR A 64 4.30 -14.55 -3.66
C TYR A 64 3.77 -13.79 -4.87
N LEU A 65 3.62 -14.44 -6.04
CA LEU A 65 3.07 -13.82 -7.24
C LEU A 65 1.63 -13.32 -7.03
N ASP A 66 0.80 -14.10 -6.33
CA ASP A 66 -0.58 -13.70 -6.01
C ASP A 66 -0.61 -12.52 -5.03
N SER A 67 0.24 -12.54 -4.00
CA SER A 67 0.41 -11.40 -3.09
C SER A 67 0.86 -10.14 -3.83
N ARG A 68 1.80 -10.25 -4.76
CA ARG A 68 2.28 -9.13 -5.59
C ARG A 68 1.16 -8.53 -6.44
N ARG A 69 0.33 -9.35 -7.09
CA ARG A 69 -0.86 -8.85 -7.81
C ARG A 69 -1.85 -8.15 -6.88
N GLY A 70 -1.99 -8.64 -5.66
CA GLY A 70 -2.78 -7.99 -4.61
C GLY A 70 -2.26 -6.58 -4.29
N LEU A 71 -0.94 -6.43 -4.13
CA LEU A 71 -0.29 -5.14 -3.86
C LEU A 71 -0.48 -4.13 -4.99
N ASP A 72 -0.40 -4.57 -6.25
CA ASP A 72 -0.65 -3.70 -7.41
C ASP A 72 -2.08 -3.13 -7.38
N ASN A 73 -3.07 -3.96 -7.02
CA ASN A 73 -4.44 -3.50 -6.84
C ASN A 73 -4.59 -2.54 -5.65
N THR A 74 -3.92 -2.81 -4.52
CA THR A 74 -3.91 -1.91 -3.36
C THR A 74 -3.34 -0.53 -3.74
N ARG A 75 -2.29 -0.49 -4.57
CA ARG A 75 -1.73 0.77 -5.06
C ARG A 75 -2.76 1.59 -5.83
N LEU A 76 -3.48 0.97 -6.77
CA LEU A 76 -4.55 1.63 -7.54
C LEU A 76 -5.68 2.14 -6.64
N GLN A 77 -6.04 1.39 -5.59
CA GLN A 77 -7.05 1.82 -4.63
C GLN A 77 -6.60 3.04 -3.82
N ILE A 78 -5.32 3.08 -3.45
CA ILE A 78 -4.74 4.21 -2.71
C ILE A 78 -4.63 5.46 -3.57
N GLU A 79 -4.30 5.32 -4.86
CA GLU A 79 -4.34 6.45 -5.80
C GLU A 79 -5.75 7.07 -5.87
N LYS A 80 -6.79 6.24 -6.02
CA LYS A 80 -8.20 6.70 -5.97
C LYS A 80 -8.56 7.34 -4.65
N PHE A 81 -8.19 6.73 -3.53
CA PHE A 81 -8.41 7.31 -2.20
C PHE A 81 -7.78 8.70 -2.06
N THR A 82 -6.58 8.89 -2.60
CA THR A 82 -5.86 10.16 -2.59
C THR A 82 -6.55 11.22 -3.45
N GLU A 83 -7.08 10.83 -4.61
CA GLU A 83 -7.88 11.74 -5.45
C GLU A 83 -9.13 12.23 -4.73
N GLU A 84 -9.83 11.34 -4.02
CA GLU A 84 -11.00 11.73 -3.21
C GLU A 84 -10.62 12.63 -2.04
N LEU A 85 -9.48 12.38 -1.36
CA LEU A 85 -8.99 13.27 -0.31
C LEU A 85 -8.67 14.67 -0.83
N LYS A 86 -8.06 14.79 -2.01
CA LYS A 86 -7.77 16.08 -2.64
C LYS A 86 -9.05 16.85 -2.98
N LYS A 87 -10.11 16.15 -3.41
CA LYS A 87 -11.41 16.78 -3.67
C LYS A 87 -12.02 17.36 -2.39
N LEU A 88 -11.96 16.60 -1.29
CA LEU A 88 -12.44 17.07 0.02
C LEU A 88 -11.64 18.28 0.52
N GLU A 89 -10.32 18.28 0.34
CA GLU A 89 -9.46 19.41 0.72
C GLU A 89 -9.75 20.69 -0.08
N ASN A 90 -10.07 20.56 -1.38
CA ASN A 90 -10.43 21.70 -2.24
C ASN A 90 -11.86 22.21 -2.02
N MET A 91 -12.71 21.45 -1.32
CA MET A 91 -14.08 21.84 -0.96
C MET A 91 -14.16 22.49 0.44
N SER A 92 -13.07 22.46 1.21
CA SER A 92 -12.93 23.07 2.53
C SER A 92 -12.33 24.46 2.43
#